data_AF-A0A225VQU0-F1
#
_entry.id   AF-A0A225VQU0-F1
#
_cell.length_a   1.000
_cell.length_b   1.000
_cell.length_c   1.000
_cell.angle_alpha   90.00
_cell.angle_beta   90.00
_cell.angle_gamma   90.00
#
_symmetry.space_group_name_H-M   'P 1'
#
loop_
_entity.id
_entity.type
_entity.pdbx_description
1 polymer ?
#
loop_
_entity_poly.entity_id
_entity_poly.type
_entity_poly.pdbx_seq_one_letter_code
_entity_poly.pdbx_strand_id
1 'polypeptide(L)'
;MALYYYGPVFVFGSMLVITTFLHHNDEETPWYGDSEWTYVKGNLSSVDRSYGALIDNLSHNIGTHQIHHLFPIIPHYKLKQATAAFHQAFPELVRKSDEPILKAFFRVGRLYANYGVVDPEAKLFTLKEAKAVSEAAAKTKST
;
A
#
# COMPACT_ATOMS: atom_id res chain seq x y z
N MET A 1 24.68 23.33 11.76
CA MET A 1 24.22 22.32 12.75
C MET A 1 22.82 21.84 12.47
N ALA A 2 21.80 22.70 12.37
CA ALA A 2 20.42 22.28 12.07
C ALA A 2 20.28 21.32 10.87
N LEU A 3 20.92 21.61 9.74
CA LEU A 3 20.88 20.75 8.55
C LEU A 3 21.39 19.31 8.81
N TYR A 4 22.44 19.15 9.62
CA TYR A 4 23.02 17.83 9.91
C TYR A 4 22.14 17.00 10.84
N TYR A 5 21.31 17.64 11.66
CA TYR A 5 20.34 16.96 12.52
C TYR A 5 19.02 16.70 11.78
N TYR A 6 18.44 17.73 11.15
CA TYR A 6 17.13 17.63 10.54
C TYR A 6 17.14 17.02 9.13
N GLY A 7 18.23 17.16 8.38
CA GLY A 7 18.34 16.60 7.03
C GLY A 7 18.16 15.08 7.01
N PRO A 8 18.98 14.30 7.74
CA PRO A 8 18.84 12.85 7.80
C PRO A 8 17.49 12.39 8.35
N VAL A 9 16.97 13.07 9.38
CA VAL A 9 15.65 12.77 9.98
C VAL A 9 14.54 13.01 8.95
N PHE A 10 14.60 14.12 8.22
CA PHE A 10 13.61 14.44 7.19
C PHE A 10 13.64 13.43 6.05
N VAL A 11 14.83 13.05 5.58
CA VAL A 11 14.98 12.05 4.51
C VAL A 11 14.45 10.68 4.95
N PHE A 12 14.86 10.21 6.12
CA PHE A 12 14.41 8.91 6.65
C PHE A 12 12.91 8.92 6.95
N GLY A 13 12.40 9.97 7.60
CA GLY A 13 10.98 10.12 7.89
C GLY A 13 10.13 10.18 6.63
N SER A 14 10.57 10.93 5.61
CA SER A 14 9.88 10.99 4.31
C SER A 14 9.88 9.63 3.63
N MET A 15 11.01 8.91 3.64
CA MET A 15 11.10 7.57 3.07
C MET A 15 10.13 6.61 3.77
N LEU A 16 10.09 6.60 5.11
CA LEU A 16 9.15 5.77 5.86
C LEU A 16 7.70 6.11 5.53
N VAL A 17 7.31 7.39 5.59
CA VAL A 17 5.93 7.82 5.30
C VAL A 17 5.51 7.39 3.90
N ILE A 18 6.33 7.66 2.88
CA ILE A 18 6.01 7.31 1.49
C ILE A 18 5.89 5.79 1.35
N THR A 19 6.83 5.05 1.93
CA THR A 19 6.89 3.59 1.83
C THR A 19 5.69 2.94 2.51
N THR A 20 5.47 3.23 3.79
CA THR A 20 4.34 2.66 4.55
C THR A 20 3.00 3.08 3.97
N PHE A 21 2.86 4.32 3.52
CA PHE A 21 1.64 4.77 2.87
C PHE A 21 1.36 3.93 1.62
N LEU A 22 2.32 3.82 0.70
CA LEU A 22 2.15 3.10 -0.56
C LEU A 22 2.05 1.58 -0.44
N HIS A 23 2.56 1.02 0.65
CA HIS A 23 2.42 -0.38 1.01
C HIS A 23 1.00 -0.74 1.46
N HIS A 24 0.25 0.21 2.01
CA HIS A 24 -1.08 -0.01 2.59
C HIS A 24 -2.19 0.74 1.85
N ASN A 25 -1.84 1.50 0.82
CA ASN A 25 -2.77 2.30 0.03
C ASN A 25 -2.48 2.14 -1.46
N ASP A 26 -3.50 1.72 -2.20
CA ASP A 26 -3.64 1.87 -3.64
C ASP A 26 -5.15 1.93 -3.94
N GLU A 27 -5.51 2.25 -5.18
CA GLU A 27 -6.91 2.41 -5.61
C GLU A 27 -7.76 1.18 -5.29
N GLU A 28 -7.19 -0.02 -5.43
CA GLU A 28 -7.89 -1.30 -5.22
C GLU A 28 -7.60 -1.96 -3.87
N THR A 29 -6.93 -1.27 -2.94
CA THR A 29 -6.55 -1.87 -1.65
C THR A 29 -7.79 -2.01 -0.76
N PRO A 30 -8.16 -3.25 -0.37
CA PRO A 30 -9.36 -3.46 0.41
C PRO A 30 -9.12 -3.15 1.89
N TRP A 31 -9.98 -2.29 2.44
CA TRP A 31 -10.08 -2.04 3.86
C TRP A 31 -11.33 -2.74 4.37
N TYR A 32 -11.13 -3.72 5.23
CA TYR A 32 -12.21 -4.52 5.80
C TYR A 32 -12.67 -3.88 7.10
N GLY A 33 -13.99 -3.74 7.27
CA GLY A 33 -14.57 -3.43 8.57
C GLY A 33 -14.40 -4.59 9.56
N ASP A 34 -14.60 -4.32 10.84
CA ASP A 34 -14.30 -5.26 11.93
C ASP A 34 -14.93 -6.66 11.74
N SER A 35 -16.15 -6.70 11.20
CA SER A 35 -16.88 -7.97 10.96
C SER A 35 -16.31 -8.81 9.82
N GLU A 36 -15.62 -8.19 8.86
CA GLU A 36 -15.07 -8.87 7.68
C GLU A 36 -13.55 -9.09 7.77
N TRP A 37 -12.88 -8.36 8.66
CA TRP A 37 -11.43 -8.40 8.82
C TRP A 37 -10.98 -9.74 9.42
N THR A 38 -9.90 -10.29 8.85
CA THR A 38 -9.19 -11.42 9.43
C THR A 38 -7.69 -11.18 9.28
N TYR A 39 -6.87 -11.87 10.08
CA TYR A 39 -5.42 -11.81 9.97
C TYR A 39 -4.95 -12.02 8.52
N VAL A 40 -5.46 -13.04 7.85
CA VAL A 40 -5.07 -13.36 6.47
C VAL A 40 -5.54 -12.28 5.50
N LYS A 41 -6.82 -11.89 5.53
CA LYS A 41 -7.37 -10.85 4.64
C LYS A 41 -6.64 -9.52 4.79
N GLY A 42 -6.41 -9.08 6.02
CA GLY A 42 -5.75 -7.79 6.30
C GLY A 42 -4.30 -7.76 5.84
N ASN A 43 -3.53 -8.81 6.11
CA ASN A 43 -2.12 -8.87 5.71
C ASN A 43 -1.97 -8.96 4.18
N LEU A 44 -2.85 -9.70 3.49
CA LEU A 44 -2.88 -9.78 2.03
C LEU A 44 -3.29 -8.47 1.34
N SER A 45 -3.91 -7.51 2.04
CA SER A 45 -4.28 -6.21 1.44
C SER A 45 -3.08 -5.34 1.07
N SER A 46 -1.90 -5.61 1.63
CA SER A 46 -0.71 -4.81 1.35
C SER A 46 -0.23 -4.94 -0.11
N VAL A 47 0.56 -3.98 -0.57
CA VAL A 47 0.98 -3.86 -1.96
C VAL A 47 2.49 -3.91 -2.06
N ASP A 48 2.99 -4.91 -2.80
CA ASP A 48 4.40 -5.06 -3.08
C ASP A 48 4.89 -4.02 -4.10
N ARG A 49 6.08 -3.46 -3.86
CA ARG A 49 6.69 -2.41 -4.71
C ARG A 49 8.20 -2.57 -4.76
N SER A 50 8.81 -2.15 -5.86
CA SER A 50 10.27 -1.95 -5.94
C SER A 50 10.59 -0.47 -5.87
N TYR A 51 11.60 -0.12 -5.08
CA TYR A 51 12.15 1.23 -4.95
C TYR A 51 13.42 1.43 -5.79
N GLY A 52 13.71 0.46 -6.68
CA GLY A 52 14.93 0.37 -7.46
C GLY A 52 16.02 -0.41 -6.72
N ALA A 53 16.88 -1.08 -7.48
CA ALA A 53 17.82 -2.08 -6.96
C ALA A 53 18.70 -1.60 -5.79
N LEU A 54 19.13 -0.33 -5.81
CA LEU A 54 19.92 0.25 -4.73
C LEU A 54 19.12 0.36 -3.42
N ILE A 55 17.92 0.96 -3.49
CA ILE A 55 17.08 1.16 -2.31
C ILE A 55 16.53 -0.18 -1.82
N ASP A 56 16.14 -1.08 -2.73
CA ASP A 56 15.71 -2.43 -2.38
C ASP A 56 16.82 -3.18 -1.63
N ASN A 57 18.08 -3.06 -2.04
CA ASN A 57 19.17 -3.71 -1.33
C ASN A 57 19.42 -3.09 0.06
N LEU A 58 19.53 -1.76 0.12
CA LEU A 58 19.79 -1.03 1.38
C LEU A 58 18.67 -1.17 2.41
N SER A 59 17.44 -1.31 1.95
CA SER A 59 16.25 -1.48 2.79
C SER A 59 15.90 -2.94 3.09
N HIS A 60 16.77 -3.89 2.70
CA HIS A 60 16.52 -5.33 2.85
C HIS A 60 15.23 -5.82 2.15
N ASN A 61 14.93 -5.24 1.00
CA ASN A 61 13.74 -5.48 0.17
C ASN A 61 12.45 -5.17 0.93
N ILE A 62 12.40 -4.01 1.60
CA ILE A 62 11.24 -3.56 2.38
C ILE A 62 9.93 -3.60 1.59
N GLY A 63 9.99 -3.41 0.27
CA GLY A 63 8.83 -3.46 -0.61
C GLY A 63 8.27 -4.86 -0.90
N THR A 64 8.88 -5.91 -0.35
CA THR A 64 8.34 -7.27 -0.36
C THR A 64 7.45 -7.47 0.87
N HIS A 65 6.25 -6.89 0.83
CA HIS A 65 5.51 -6.52 2.03
C HIS A 65 4.38 -7.48 2.38
N GLN A 66 3.70 -8.07 1.38
CA GLN A 66 2.62 -9.02 1.62
C GLN A 66 3.07 -10.21 2.45
N ILE A 67 4.12 -10.90 1.99
CA ILE A 67 4.65 -12.07 2.68
C ILE A 67 5.36 -11.69 3.97
N HIS A 68 5.94 -10.49 4.05
CA HIS A 68 6.47 -10.00 5.31
C HIS A 68 5.38 -9.87 6.37
N HIS A 69 4.22 -9.35 6.01
CA HIS A 69 3.09 -9.23 6.94
C HIS A 69 2.45 -10.57 7.30
N LEU A 70 2.30 -11.45 6.31
CA LEU A 70 1.68 -12.76 6.53
C LEU A 70 2.61 -13.70 7.33
N PHE A 71 3.93 -13.58 7.15
CA PHE A 71 4.94 -14.41 7.79
C PHE A 71 6.17 -13.60 8.20
N PRO A 72 6.08 -12.70 9.20
CA PRO A 72 7.17 -11.82 9.60
C PRO A 72 8.39 -12.55 10.17
N ILE A 73 8.23 -13.83 10.52
CA ILE A 73 9.32 -14.70 10.97
C ILE A 73 10.27 -15.11 9.83
N ILE A 74 9.84 -14.99 8.56
CA ILE A 74 10.70 -15.27 7.41
C ILE A 74 11.79 -14.18 7.37
N PRO A 75 13.08 -14.54 7.42
CA PRO A 75 14.13 -13.55 7.41
C PRO A 75 14.20 -12.84 6.05
N HIS A 76 14.60 -11.56 6.05
CA HIS A 76 14.62 -10.72 4.85
C HIS A 76 15.41 -11.32 3.67
N TYR A 77 16.47 -12.09 3.93
CA TYR A 77 17.27 -12.77 2.90
C TYR A 77 16.58 -13.99 2.26
N LYS A 78 15.45 -14.46 2.81
CA LYS A 78 14.57 -15.49 2.20
C LYS A 78 13.24 -14.92 1.70
N LEU A 79 12.95 -13.66 2.02
CA LEU A 79 11.65 -13.04 1.78
C LEU A 79 11.28 -12.95 0.29
N LYS A 80 12.25 -12.64 -0.59
CA LYS A 80 12.02 -12.64 -2.04
C LYS A 80 11.68 -14.03 -2.59
N GLN A 81 12.33 -15.08 -2.06
CA GLN A 81 12.08 -16.45 -2.47
C GLN A 81 10.67 -16.89 -2.03
N ALA A 82 10.29 -16.58 -0.79
CA ALA A 82 8.96 -16.87 -0.28
C ALA A 82 7.87 -16.13 -1.08
N THR A 83 8.12 -14.88 -1.45
CA THR A 83 7.20 -14.07 -2.26
C THR A 83 7.04 -14.61 -3.67
N ALA A 84 8.14 -15.02 -4.32
CA ALA A 84 8.05 -15.67 -5.62
C ALA A 84 7.23 -16.97 -5.56
N ALA A 85 7.41 -17.79 -4.52
CA ALA A 85 6.62 -19.00 -4.31
C ALA A 85 5.12 -18.69 -4.09
N PHE A 86 4.81 -17.65 -3.31
CA PHE A 86 3.44 -17.19 -3.12
C PHE A 86 2.81 -16.68 -4.42
N HIS A 87 3.51 -15.84 -5.19
CA HIS A 87 3.03 -15.33 -6.48
C HIS A 87 2.72 -16.46 -7.47
N GLN A 88 3.51 -17.54 -7.43
CA GLN A 88 3.28 -18.71 -8.27
C GLN A 88 2.07 -19.54 -7.79
N ALA A 89 1.91 -19.69 -6.48
CA ALA A 89 0.86 -20.53 -5.89
C ALA A 89 -0.52 -19.85 -5.87
N PHE A 90 -0.57 -18.53 -5.68
CA PHE A 90 -1.80 -17.75 -5.50
C PHE A 90 -1.76 -16.44 -6.32
N PRO A 91 -1.63 -16.52 -7.66
CA PRO A 91 -1.51 -15.34 -8.52
C PRO A 91 -2.67 -14.35 -8.38
N GLU A 92 -3.86 -14.83 -8.03
CA GLU A 92 -5.08 -14.03 -7.82
C GLU A 92 -5.06 -13.17 -6.55
N LEU A 93 -4.20 -13.51 -5.58
CA LEU A 93 -4.06 -12.76 -4.32
C LEU A 93 -2.91 -11.75 -4.37
N VAL A 94 -2.10 -11.77 -5.44
CA VAL A 94 -0.96 -10.88 -5.60
C VAL A 94 -1.42 -9.45 -5.79
N ARG A 95 -0.88 -8.55 -4.97
CA ARG A 95 -1.04 -7.10 -5.16
C ARG A 95 0.34 -6.49 -5.25
N LYS A 96 0.67 -6.03 -6.45
CA LYS A 96 1.95 -5.42 -6.77
C LYS A 96 1.71 -4.17 -7.61
N SER A 97 2.52 -3.14 -7.42
CA SER A 97 2.49 -1.94 -8.26
C SER A 97 3.89 -1.59 -8.74
N ASP A 98 4.05 -1.52 -10.06
CA ASP A 98 5.28 -1.08 -10.74
C ASP A 98 5.23 0.42 -11.10
N GLU A 99 4.22 1.15 -10.61
CA GLU A 99 4.12 2.60 -10.82
C GLU A 99 5.28 3.34 -10.14
N PRO A 100 5.91 4.33 -10.81
CA PRO A 100 6.98 5.12 -10.20
C PRO A 100 6.55 5.73 -8.86
N ILE A 101 7.38 5.55 -7.83
CA ILE A 101 7.04 5.82 -6.43
C ILE A 101 6.45 7.22 -6.21
N LEU A 102 7.08 8.27 -6.74
CA LEU A 102 6.57 9.64 -6.57
C LEU A 102 5.22 9.85 -7.27
N LYS A 103 5.05 9.28 -8.47
CA LYS A 103 3.79 9.35 -9.20
C LYS A 103 2.67 8.63 -8.42
N ALA A 104 2.96 7.42 -7.94
CA ALA A 104 2.05 6.65 -7.11
C ALA A 104 1.69 7.42 -5.82
N PHE A 105 2.68 7.99 -5.14
CA PHE A 105 2.47 8.73 -3.89
C PHE A 105 1.49 9.90 -4.07
N PHE A 106 1.70 10.74 -5.08
CA PHE A 106 0.78 11.86 -5.34
C PHE A 106 -0.59 11.40 -5.87
N ARG A 107 -0.64 10.37 -6.71
CA ARG A 107 -1.90 9.81 -7.22
C ARG A 107 -2.75 9.25 -6.09
N VAL A 108 -2.18 8.33 -5.30
CA VAL A 108 -2.87 7.68 -4.18
C VAL A 108 -3.16 8.68 -3.07
N GLY A 109 -2.25 9.62 -2.80
CA GLY A 109 -2.48 10.71 -1.84
C GLY A 109 -3.68 11.59 -2.25
N ARG A 110 -3.82 11.91 -3.53
CA ARG A 110 -4.99 12.65 -4.05
C ARG A 110 -6.27 11.83 -3.97
N LEU A 111 -6.22 10.53 -4.27
CA LEU A 111 -7.37 9.64 -4.11
C LEU A 111 -7.83 9.60 -2.65
N TYR A 112 -6.89 9.38 -1.72
CA TYR A 112 -7.15 9.36 -0.29
C TYR A 112 -7.73 10.69 0.19
N ALA A 113 -7.15 11.83 -0.20
CA ALA A 113 -7.64 13.14 0.23
C ALA A 113 -9.06 13.46 -0.25
N ASN A 114 -9.46 12.96 -1.43
CA ASN A 114 -10.77 13.25 -2.02
C ASN A 114 -11.84 12.20 -1.68
N TYR A 115 -11.45 10.95 -1.45
CA TYR A 115 -12.37 9.81 -1.37
C TYR A 115 -12.12 8.90 -0.16
N GLY A 116 -11.15 9.21 0.71
CA GLY A 116 -10.74 8.38 1.84
C GLY A 116 -11.64 8.45 3.08
N VAL A 117 -12.81 9.09 2.98
CA VAL A 117 -13.80 9.08 4.06
C VAL A 117 -14.57 7.76 3.98
N VAL A 118 -14.42 6.93 5.02
CA VAL A 118 -15.02 5.61 5.10
C VAL A 118 -16.29 5.68 5.94
N ASP A 119 -17.36 5.04 5.48
CA ASP A 119 -18.57 4.84 6.29
C ASP A 119 -18.23 3.95 7.50
N PRO A 120 -18.57 4.36 8.74
CA PRO A 120 -18.33 3.54 9.94
C PRO A 120 -18.90 2.11 9.83
N GLU A 121 -19.96 1.90 9.06
CA GLU A 121 -20.60 0.60 8.86
C GLU A 121 -20.10 -0.14 7.59
N ALA A 122 -19.08 0.40 6.91
CA ALA A 122 -18.51 -0.23 5.72
C ALA A 122 -17.90 -1.60 6.07
N LYS A 123 -18.46 -2.65 5.49
CA LYS A 123 -17.89 -4.00 5.55
C LYS A 123 -16.61 -4.14 4.73
N LEU A 124 -16.58 -3.47 3.59
CA LEU A 124 -15.46 -3.42 2.67
C LEU A 124 -15.43 -2.03 2.03
N PHE A 125 -14.23 -1.48 1.92
CA PHE A 125 -13.99 -0.19 1.29
C PHE A 125 -12.78 -0.28 0.36
N THR A 126 -12.88 0.36 -0.80
CA THR A 126 -11.76 0.66 -1.68
C THR A 126 -11.85 2.10 -2.17
N LEU A 127 -10.70 2.73 -2.43
CA LEU A 127 -10.67 4.07 -3.02
C LEU A 127 -11.28 4.10 -4.43
N LYS A 128 -11.21 2.98 -5.17
CA LYS A 128 -11.85 2.78 -6.48
C LYS A 128 -13.36 2.93 -6.40
N GLU A 129 -14.00 2.21 -5.49
CA GLU A 129 -15.46 2.23 -5.32
C GLU A 129 -15.92 3.60 -4.80
N ALA A 130 -15.21 4.16 -3.82
CA ALA A 130 -15.51 5.47 -3.27
C ALA A 130 -15.49 6.58 -4.33
N LYS A 131 -14.48 6.56 -5.21
CA LYS A 131 -14.39 7.46 -6.35
C LYS A 131 -15.56 7.28 -7.33
N ALA A 132 -15.85 6.03 -7.70
CA ALA A 132 -16.94 5.73 -8.64
C ALA A 132 -18.31 6.21 -8.13
N VAL A 133 -18.60 5.99 -6.84
CA VAL A 133 -19.83 6.47 -6.19
C VAL A 133 -19.91 8.00 -6.20
N SER A 134 -18.80 8.67 -5.87
CA SER A 134 -18.73 10.14 -5.86
C SER A 134 -18.95 10.73 -7.27
N GLU A 135 -18.31 10.16 -8.29
CA GLU A 135 -18.46 10.59 -9.69
C GLU A 135 -19.88 10.34 -10.24
N ALA A 136 -20.51 9.22 -9.86
CA ALA A 136 -21.89 8.94 -10.23
C ALA A 136 -22.86 9.96 -9.59
N ALA A 137 -22.70 10.25 -8.29
CA ALA A 137 -23.53 11.22 -7.59
C ALA A 137 -23.40 12.65 -8.16
N ALA A 138 -22.21 13.05 -8.60
CA ALA A 138 -21.98 14.35 -9.24
C ALA A 138 -22.69 14.46 -10.60
N LYS A 139 -22.71 13.39 -11.39
CA LYS A 139 -23.42 13.33 -12.68
C LYS A 139 -24.93 13.48 -12.49
N THR A 140 -25.53 12.77 -11.53
CA THR A 140 -26.98 12.85 -11.25
C THR A 140 -27.42 14.25 -10.78
N LYS A 141 -26.55 15.01 -10.10
CA LYS A 141 -26.88 16.39 -9.70
C LYS A 141 -26.80 17.42 -10.83
N SER A 142 -26.17 17.05 -11.95
CA SER A 142 -25.94 17.91 -13.10
C SER A 142 -26.94 17.68 -14.25
N THR A 143 -27.84 16.70 -14.09
CA THR A 143 -28.96 16.37 -14.98
C THR A 143 -30.28 16.81 -14.37
#